data_AF-A0A969F743-F1
#
_entry.id   AF-A0A969F743-F1
#
_cell.length_a   1.000
_cell.length_b   1.000
_cell.length_c   1.000
_cell.angle_alpha   90.00
_cell.angle_beta   90.00
_cell.angle_gamma   90.00
#
_symmetry.space_group_name_H-M   'P 1'
#
loop_
_entity.id
_entity.type
_entity.pdbx_description
1 polymer ?
#
loop_
_entity_poly.entity_id
_entity_poly.type
_entity_poly.pdbx_seq_one_letter_code
_entity_poly.pdbx_strand_id
1 'polypeptide(L)'
;MTPLGDPAVLDSSIDPAFLDDKNRPVLIQTFVENATNERFTVAVNHLKSKGSPCDDVGDPDLNDGQANCSGTRTAAAIALADYLATDPTGSGDPDFLIIGDLNAYDKEDPIDAILAGSDDTGGQRG
;
A
#
# COMPACT_ATOMS: atom_id res chain seq x y z
N MET A 1 1.92 23.19 5.93
CA MET A 1 1.19 22.16 5.18
C MET A 1 -0.29 22.34 5.41
N THR A 2 -1.09 22.21 4.36
CA THR A 2 -2.56 22.23 4.41
C THR A 2 -3.09 21.05 3.58
N PRO A 3 -4.09 20.28 4.05
CA PRO A 3 -4.68 19.20 3.24
C PRO A 3 -5.36 19.79 2.00
N LEU A 4 -5.18 19.12 0.86
CA LEU A 4 -5.80 19.47 -0.41
C LEU A 4 -6.90 18.44 -0.73
N GLY A 5 -8.14 18.93 -0.86
CA GLY A 5 -9.28 18.07 -1.17
C GLY A 5 -9.66 17.12 -0.04
N ASP A 6 -10.59 16.22 -0.34
CA ASP A 6 -10.99 15.14 0.55
C ASP A 6 -9.96 13.99 0.52
N PRO A 7 -9.81 13.23 1.62
CA PRO A 7 -8.98 12.04 1.61
C PRO A 7 -9.62 10.94 0.76
N ALA A 8 -8.78 10.09 0.19
CA ALA A 8 -9.18 8.84 -0.43
C ALA A 8 -8.95 7.67 0.53
N VAL A 9 -9.69 6.58 0.33
CA VAL A 9 -9.54 5.32 1.07
C VAL A 9 -9.30 4.20 0.07
N LEU A 10 -8.41 3.27 0.39
CA LEU A 10 -8.31 1.97 -0.27
C LEU A 10 -8.86 0.89 0.67
N ASP A 11 -9.87 0.18 0.19
CA ASP A 11 -10.48 -0.97 0.84
C ASP A 11 -11.06 -1.91 -0.24
N SER A 12 -11.81 -2.95 0.18
CA SER A 12 -12.35 -3.95 -0.74
C SER A 12 -13.40 -3.41 -1.72
N SER A 13 -13.95 -2.21 -1.47
CA SER A 13 -14.89 -1.55 -2.39
C SER A 13 -14.19 -0.86 -3.56
N ILE A 14 -12.90 -0.54 -3.41
CA ILE A 14 -12.06 0.04 -4.45
C ILE A 14 -11.32 -1.06 -5.21
N ASP A 15 -10.69 -1.99 -4.48
CA ASP A 15 -10.04 -3.16 -5.07
C ASP A 15 -10.40 -4.41 -4.25
N PRO A 16 -11.14 -5.38 -4.83
CA PRO A 16 -11.53 -6.59 -4.11
C PRO A 16 -10.34 -7.50 -3.73
N ALA A 17 -9.15 -7.30 -4.30
CA ALA A 17 -7.93 -7.98 -3.87
C ALA A 17 -7.38 -7.40 -2.54
N PHE A 18 -7.75 -6.17 -2.19
CA PHE A 18 -7.49 -5.60 -0.87
C PHE A 18 -8.50 -6.14 0.15
N LEU A 19 -8.15 -7.28 0.77
CA LEU A 19 -8.98 -7.88 1.81
C LEU A 19 -8.97 -7.01 3.08
N ASP A 20 -9.99 -6.17 3.26
CA ASP A 20 -10.13 -5.21 4.36
C ASP A 20 -10.67 -5.83 5.68
N ASP A 21 -11.02 -7.11 5.65
CA ASP A 21 -11.21 -7.95 6.84
C ASP A 21 -9.88 -8.51 7.39
N LYS A 22 -8.79 -8.43 6.61
CA LYS A 22 -7.42 -8.79 7.00
C LYS A 22 -6.52 -7.57 7.18
N ASN A 23 -6.60 -6.61 6.26
CA ASN A 23 -5.82 -5.37 6.25
C ASN A 23 -6.66 -4.21 6.77
N ARG A 24 -6.06 -3.23 7.44
CA ARG A 24 -6.77 -1.97 7.70
C ARG A 24 -6.84 -1.16 6.40
N PRO A 25 -7.99 -0.56 6.04
CA PRO A 25 -8.08 0.35 4.91
C PRO A 25 -6.97 1.42 4.93
N VAL A 26 -6.40 1.70 3.76
CA VAL A 26 -5.34 2.72 3.63
C VAL A 26 -5.99 4.09 3.53
N LEU A 27 -5.55 5.04 4.34
CA LEU A 27 -5.96 6.45 4.24
C LEU A 27 -4.94 7.21 3.38
N ILE A 28 -5.43 7.89 2.35
CA ILE A 28 -4.59 8.62 1.39
C ILE A 28 -5.00 10.09 1.41
N GLN A 29 -4.03 10.99 1.59
CA GLN A 29 -4.27 12.43 1.63
C GLN A 29 -3.13 13.18 0.96
N THR A 30 -3.49 14.13 0.09
CA THR A 30 -2.55 15.11 -0.45
C THR A 30 -2.45 16.32 0.46
N PHE A 31 -1.23 16.81 0.64
CA PHE A 31 -0.95 18.06 1.35
C PHE A 31 -0.22 19.03 0.43
N VAL A 32 -0.48 20.32 0.62
CA VAL A 32 0.25 21.43 -0.02
C VAL A 32 1.17 22.08 1.01
N GLU A 33 2.43 22.30 0.65
CA GLU A 33 3.37 23.11 1.41
C GLU A 33 3.06 24.59 1.17
N ASN A 34 2.86 25.37 2.24
CA ASN A 34 2.22 26.69 2.13
C ASN A 34 3.17 27.78 1.61
N ALA A 35 4.48 27.57 1.66
CA ALA A 35 5.49 28.51 1.20
C ALA A 35 5.88 28.28 -0.28
N THR A 36 5.91 27.03 -0.74
CA THR A 36 6.35 26.62 -2.08
C THR A 36 5.18 26.25 -2.99
N ASN A 37 4.01 25.93 -2.43
CA ASN A 37 2.87 25.31 -3.12
C ASN A 37 3.17 23.91 -3.70
N GLU A 38 4.27 23.28 -3.29
CA GLU A 38 4.56 21.89 -3.63
C GLU A 38 3.52 20.97 -3.00
N ARG A 39 3.25 19.86 -3.68
CA ARG A 39 2.29 18.85 -3.25
C ARG A 39 3.05 17.58 -2.91
N PHE A 40 2.49 16.81 -2.00
CA PHE A 40 2.85 15.40 -1.88
C PHE A 40 1.65 14.64 -1.32
N THR A 41 1.58 13.37 -1.67
CA THR A 41 0.50 12.49 -1.24
C THR A 41 1.04 11.44 -0.29
N VAL A 42 0.36 11.24 0.84
CA VAL A 42 0.74 10.24 1.85
C VAL A 42 -0.31 9.15 1.89
N ALA A 43 0.13 7.89 1.88
CA ALA A 43 -0.69 6.71 2.06
C ALA A 43 -0.31 5.99 3.36
N VAL A 44 -1.22 5.97 4.33
CA VAL A 44 -0.97 5.36 5.65
C VAL A 44 -1.61 3.99 5.73
N ASN A 45 -0.79 2.95 5.91
CA ASN A 45 -1.23 1.55 5.94
C ASN A 45 -0.98 0.86 7.28
N HIS A 46 -1.68 -0.27 7.47
CA HIS A 46 -1.38 -1.27 8.48
C HIS A 46 -1.81 -2.63 7.91
N LEU A 47 -0.89 -3.29 7.21
CA LEU A 47 -1.15 -4.55 6.52
C LEU A 47 -1.24 -5.71 7.52
N LYS A 48 -1.85 -6.80 7.08
CA LYS A 48 -2.07 -8.02 7.88
C LYS A 48 -0.77 -8.51 8.54
N SER A 49 -0.80 -8.74 9.85
CA SER A 49 0.36 -9.23 10.61
C SER A 49 0.72 -10.70 10.32
N LYS A 50 1.98 -11.07 10.59
CA LYS A 50 2.52 -12.43 10.40
C LYS A 50 2.06 -13.46 11.43
N GLY A 51 1.51 -13.00 12.55
CA GLY A 51 1.33 -13.82 13.77
C GLY A 51 0.17 -14.81 13.75
N SER A 52 -0.72 -14.73 12.75
CA SER A 52 -1.87 -15.63 12.62
C SER A 52 -2.08 -16.05 11.17
N PRO A 53 -2.55 -17.29 10.93
CA PRO A 53 -2.71 -17.85 9.60
C PRO A 53 -3.82 -17.15 8.79
N CYS A 54 -3.70 -17.24 7.46
CA CYS A 54 -4.69 -16.82 6.48
C CYS A 54 -5.21 -18.04 5.67
N ASP A 55 -5.30 -19.20 6.31
CA ASP A 55 -5.77 -20.46 5.69
C ASP A 55 -7.18 -20.33 5.10
N ASP A 56 -8.02 -19.50 5.73
CA ASP A 56 -9.41 -19.25 5.32
C ASP A 56 -9.52 -18.51 3.98
N VAL A 57 -8.45 -17.81 3.57
CA VAL A 57 -8.31 -17.16 2.26
C VAL A 57 -7.26 -17.85 1.38
N GLY A 58 -6.80 -19.04 1.78
CA GLY A 58 -5.88 -19.86 0.99
C GLY A 58 -4.42 -19.39 1.01
N ASP A 59 -4.00 -18.64 2.04
CA ASP A 59 -2.66 -18.08 2.17
C ASP A 59 -1.96 -18.53 3.48
N PRO A 60 -1.66 -19.84 3.61
CA PRO A 60 -0.94 -20.39 4.75
C PRO A 60 0.53 -19.97 4.75
N ASP A 61 1.24 -20.19 5.87
CA ASP A 61 2.71 -20.09 5.89
C ASP A 61 3.35 -21.16 4.99
N LEU A 62 4.04 -20.71 3.95
CA LEU A 62 4.76 -21.58 3.01
C LEU A 62 6.13 -22.03 3.52
N ASN A 63 6.57 -21.53 4.69
CA ASN A 63 7.89 -21.74 5.27
C ASN A 63 9.04 -21.28 4.35
N ASP A 64 8.79 -20.24 3.55
CA ASP A 64 9.72 -19.63 2.60
C ASP A 64 10.50 -18.44 3.21
N GLY A 65 10.20 -18.10 4.47
CA GLY A 65 10.82 -17.00 5.21
C GLY A 65 9.93 -15.77 5.37
N GLN A 66 8.76 -15.72 4.71
CA GLN A 66 7.87 -14.56 4.74
C GLN A 66 6.79 -14.65 5.82
N ALA A 67 6.60 -15.85 6.40
CA ALA A 67 5.57 -16.20 7.38
C ALA A 67 4.13 -16.13 6.82
N ASN A 68 3.14 -16.37 7.69
CA ASN A 68 1.72 -16.35 7.32
C ASN A 68 1.30 -15.09 6.54
N CYS A 69 0.26 -15.24 5.73
CA CYS A 69 -0.42 -14.14 5.06
C CYS A 69 0.49 -13.34 4.09
N SER A 70 1.50 -13.99 3.49
CA SER A 70 2.42 -13.31 2.57
C SER A 70 1.68 -12.85 1.32
N GLY A 71 0.91 -13.74 0.68
CA GLY A 71 0.14 -13.40 -0.52
C GLY A 71 -0.91 -12.30 -0.28
N THR A 72 -1.52 -12.29 0.90
CA THR A 72 -2.50 -11.28 1.33
C THR A 72 -1.86 -9.91 1.47
N ARG A 73 -0.64 -9.83 2.04
CA ARG A 73 0.12 -8.59 2.12
C ARG A 73 0.58 -8.13 0.73
N THR A 74 1.01 -9.07 -0.12
CA THR A 74 1.45 -8.76 -1.50
C THR A 74 0.30 -8.22 -2.35
N ALA A 75 -0.89 -8.83 -2.28
CA ALA A 75 -2.07 -8.35 -2.98
C ALA A 75 -2.48 -6.94 -2.51
N ALA A 76 -2.43 -6.67 -1.20
CA ALA A 76 -2.70 -5.34 -0.67
C ALA A 76 -1.66 -4.29 -1.10
N ALA A 77 -0.40 -4.70 -1.22
CA ALA A 77 0.70 -3.86 -1.69
C ALA A 77 0.57 -3.50 -3.19
N ILE A 78 0.19 -4.46 -4.02
CA ILE A 78 -0.12 -4.24 -5.45
C ILE A 78 -1.30 -3.28 -5.58
N ALA A 79 -2.42 -3.57 -4.90
CA ALA A 79 -3.62 -2.72 -4.91
C ALA A 79 -3.30 -1.27 -4.48
N LEU A 80 -2.39 -1.09 -3.51
CA LEU A 80 -1.94 0.24 -3.10
C LEU A 80 -1.15 0.95 -4.19
N ALA A 81 -0.18 0.29 -4.83
CA ALA A 81 0.61 0.88 -5.91
C ALA A 81 -0.29 1.26 -7.11
N ASP A 82 -1.19 0.36 -7.50
CA ASP A 82 -2.15 0.58 -8.58
C ASP A 82 -3.09 1.75 -8.28
N TYR A 83 -3.65 1.80 -7.07
CA TYR A 83 -4.59 2.86 -6.71
C TYR A 83 -3.90 4.23 -6.65
N LEU A 84 -2.67 4.31 -6.12
CA LEU A 84 -1.90 5.56 -6.13
C LEU A 84 -1.62 6.05 -7.55
N ALA A 85 -1.37 5.14 -8.49
CA ALA A 85 -1.17 5.48 -9.91
C ALA A 85 -2.41 6.07 -10.59
N THR A 86 -3.61 5.88 -10.01
CA THR A 86 -4.84 6.54 -10.48
C THR A 86 -4.98 8.00 -10.04
N ASP A 87 -4.05 8.50 -9.21
CA ASP A 87 -4.11 9.80 -8.54
C ASP A 87 -5.45 10.00 -7.79
N PRO A 88 -5.70 9.19 -6.74
CA PRO A 88 -7.04 9.06 -6.15
C PRO A 88 -7.49 10.32 -5.40
N THR A 89 -6.57 11.25 -5.14
CA THR A 89 -6.82 12.55 -4.52
C THR A 89 -6.80 13.71 -5.53
N GLY A 90 -6.55 13.44 -6.82
CA GLY A 90 -6.48 14.45 -7.88
C GLY A 90 -5.35 15.46 -7.66
N SER A 91 -4.23 15.01 -7.09
CA SER A 91 -3.08 15.83 -6.74
C SER A 91 -2.35 16.39 -7.97
N GLY A 92 -2.35 15.67 -9.09
CA GLY A 92 -1.54 15.96 -10.28
C GLY A 92 -0.03 15.84 -10.04
N ASP A 93 0.38 15.26 -8.91
CA ASP A 93 1.77 15.11 -8.49
C ASP A 93 2.10 13.60 -8.38
N PRO A 94 3.15 13.10 -9.08
CA PRO A 94 3.50 11.69 -9.03
C PRO A 94 4.22 11.27 -7.73
N ASP A 95 4.57 12.21 -6.85
CA ASP A 95 5.32 11.91 -5.63
C ASP A 95 4.38 11.42 -4.50
N PHE A 96 4.53 10.14 -4.17
CA PHE A 96 3.79 9.47 -3.09
C PHE A 96 4.73 9.01 -1.98
N LEU A 97 4.26 9.09 -0.74
CA LEU A 97 4.91 8.51 0.43
C LEU A 97 4.02 7.44 1.06
N ILE A 98 4.45 6.18 0.97
CA ILE A 98 3.81 5.06 1.65
C ILE A 98 4.43 4.90 3.05
N ILE A 99 3.61 5.02 4.09
CA ILE A 99 4.04 4.91 5.49
C ILE A 99 3.09 4.03 6.30
N GLY A 100 3.56 3.57 7.46
CA GLY A 100 2.79 2.76 8.39
C GLY A 100 3.44 1.41 8.65
N ASP A 101 2.64 0.45 9.08
CA ASP A 101 3.11 -0.91 9.35
C ASP A 101 2.79 -1.84 8.19
N LEU A 102 3.76 -2.02 7.29
CA LEU A 102 3.64 -2.95 6.16
C LEU A 102 3.66 -4.42 6.62
N ASN A 103 3.99 -4.70 7.88
CA ASN A 103 4.18 -6.05 8.42
C ASN A 103 5.06 -6.94 7.52
N ALA A 104 6.02 -6.35 6.83
CA ALA A 104 6.94 -7.00 5.91
C ALA A 104 8.36 -6.50 6.12
N TYR A 105 9.34 -7.39 5.97
CA TYR A 105 10.75 -7.03 5.98
C TYR A 105 11.22 -6.59 4.59
N ASP A 106 12.42 -6.03 4.52
CA ASP A 106 13.05 -5.77 3.23
C ASP A 106 13.15 -7.07 2.41
N LYS A 107 12.90 -6.96 1.09
CA LYS A 107 12.96 -8.07 0.12
C LYS A 107 11.88 -9.15 0.28
N GLU A 108 10.87 -8.94 1.12
CA GLU A 108 9.66 -9.73 1.05
C GLU A 108 8.77 -9.24 -0.10
N ASP A 109 7.96 -10.14 -0.65
CA ASP A 109 7.11 -9.90 -1.81
C ASP A 109 6.25 -8.62 -1.70
N PRO A 110 5.67 -8.25 -0.53
CA PRO A 110 4.92 -7.01 -0.41
C PRO A 110 5.77 -5.75 -0.62
N ILE A 111 7.04 -5.78 -0.20
CA ILE A 111 7.96 -4.65 -0.43
C ILE A 111 8.40 -4.62 -1.89
N ASP A 112 8.67 -5.79 -2.47
CA ASP A 112 9.07 -5.88 -3.88
C ASP A 112 7.93 -5.43 -4.81
N ALA A 113 6.67 -5.70 -4.46
CA ALA A 113 5.50 -5.18 -5.15
C ALA A 113 5.41 -3.64 -5.10
N ILE A 114 5.62 -3.03 -3.93
CA ILE A 114 5.65 -1.56 -3.80
C ILE A 114 6.78 -0.96 -4.64
N LEU A 115 7.95 -1.59 -4.64
CA LEU A 115 9.10 -1.12 -5.40
C LEU A 115 8.91 -1.30 -6.91
N ALA A 116 8.18 -2.33 -7.34
CA ALA A 116 7.80 -2.50 -8.73
C ALA A 116 6.82 -1.42 -9.20
N GLY A 117 6.01 -0.87 -8.29
CA GLY A 117 4.99 0.11 -8.65
C GLY A 117 3.87 -0.52 -9.49
N SER A 118 3.03 0.33 -10.10
CA SER A 118 1.84 -0.10 -10.86
C SER A 118 2.13 -0.66 -12.26
N ASP A 119 3.39 -0.64 -12.70
CA ASP A 119 3.80 -1.23 -13.98
C ASP A 119 4.37 -2.66 -13.81
N ASP A 120 4.38 -3.18 -12.58
CA ASP A 120 4.96 -4.47 -12.18
C ASP A 120 6.44 -4.65 -12.61
N THR A 121 7.15 -3.55 -12.91
CA THR A 121 8.57 -3.60 -13.29
C THR A 121 9.45 -3.21 -12.11
N GLY A 122 10.29 -4.14 -11.65
CA GLY A 122 11.08 -3.95 -10.42
C GLY A 122 11.87 -2.63 -10.40
N GLY A 123 11.50 -1.74 -9.47
CA GLY A 123 12.25 -0.53 -9.16
C GLY A 123 13.66 -0.84 -8.67
N GLN A 124 14.64 -0.03 -9.07
CA GLN A 124 16.03 -0.25 -8.70
C GLN A 124 16.21 -0.10 -7.20
N ARG A 125 16.70 -1.16 -6.53
CA ARG A 125 17.18 -1.10 -5.15
C ARG A 125 18.45 -0.24 -5.13
N GLY A 126 18.40 0.90 -4.43
CA GLY A 126 19.59 1.74 -4.15
C GLY A 126 20.57 1.08 -3.20
#